data_AF-A0A2U3ALQ4-F1
#
_entry.id   AF-A0A2U3ALQ4-F1
#
_cell.length_a   1.000
_cell.length_b   1.000
_cell.length_c   1.000
_cell.angle_alpha   90.00
_cell.angle_beta   90.00
_cell.angle_gamma   90.00
#
_symmetry.space_group_name_H-M   'P 1'
#
loop_
_entity.id
_entity.type
_entity.pdbx_description
1 polymer ?
#
loop_
_entity_poly.entity_id
_entity_poly.type
_entity_poly.pdbx_seq_one_letter_code
_entity_poly.pdbx_strand_id
1 'polypeptide(L)'
;MYQFQSDRNYATSNFTLHNAAGHPLRRATLNIAIKSICKRANINKDTNTYMLRHTHVSLLAEADVPLLEIAERVGHKNDKTTVAVYLHVTKNMKKRTSEKLHEKLTQILENN
;
A
#
# COMPACT_ATOMS: atom_id res chain seq x y z
N MET A 1 -11.21 4.16 17.67
CA MET A 1 -11.93 3.23 16.78
C MET A 1 -13.03 4.03 16.10
N TYR A 2 -13.01 4.20 14.78
CA TYR A 2 -13.97 5.06 14.06
C TYR A 2 -15.35 4.37 14.10
N GLN A 3 -16.31 4.93 14.82
CA GLN A 3 -17.68 4.42 14.81
C GLN A 3 -18.33 4.76 13.47
N PHE A 4 -18.77 3.73 12.74
CA PHE A 4 -19.52 3.90 11.49
C PHE A 4 -20.88 4.50 11.84
N GLN A 5 -21.06 5.80 11.59
CA GLN A 5 -22.34 6.47 11.80
C GLN A 5 -23.39 5.86 10.86
N SER A 6 -24.29 5.07 11.43
CA SER A 6 -25.47 4.47 10.77
C SER A 6 -26.54 5.50 10.40
N ASP A 7 -26.35 6.77 10.76
CA ASP A 7 -27.41 7.80 10.76
C ASP A 7 -27.68 8.47 9.40
N ARG A 8 -27.32 7.81 8.30
CA ARG A 8 -27.65 8.31 6.97
C ARG A 8 -28.63 7.33 6.33
N ASN A 9 -29.73 7.87 5.81
CA ASN A 9 -30.76 7.17 5.03
C ASN A 9 -30.18 6.57 3.73
N TYR A 10 -29.27 5.62 3.86
CA TYR A 10 -28.70 4.86 2.76
C TYR A 10 -29.70 3.80 2.34
N ALA A 11 -30.02 3.74 1.05
CA ALA A 11 -30.80 2.64 0.50
C ALA A 11 -30.05 1.32 0.73
N THR A 12 -30.82 0.26 1.06
CA THR A 12 -30.30 -1.11 1.15
C THR A 12 -29.67 -1.52 -0.17
N SER A 13 -28.42 -1.96 -0.13
CA SER A 13 -27.64 -2.33 -1.30
C SER A 13 -26.89 -3.63 -1.05
N ASN A 14 -26.72 -4.42 -2.12
CA ASN A 14 -25.88 -5.63 -2.10
C ASN A 14 -24.38 -5.30 -2.29
N PHE A 15 -24.04 -4.03 -2.51
CA PHE A 15 -22.65 -3.59 -2.62
C PHE A 15 -22.15 -3.08 -1.27
N THR A 16 -20.90 -3.38 -0.90
CA THR A 16 -20.28 -2.85 0.33
C THR A 16 -19.88 -1.38 0.18
N LEU A 17 -19.58 -0.94 -1.04
CA LEU A 17 -19.20 0.43 -1.38
C LEU A 17 -20.23 1.02 -2.33
N HIS A 18 -21.21 1.73 -1.79
CA HIS A 18 -22.30 2.34 -2.55
C HIS A 18 -22.57 3.79 -2.14
N ASN A 19 -23.31 4.51 -2.99
CA ASN A 19 -23.81 5.84 -2.69
C ASN A 19 -25.11 5.76 -1.86
N ALA A 20 -25.65 6.92 -1.46
CA ALA A 20 -26.91 7.02 -0.71
C ALA A 20 -28.10 6.31 -1.39
N ALA A 21 -28.11 6.27 -2.72
CA ALA A 21 -29.14 5.60 -3.51
C ALA A 21 -28.93 4.09 -3.68
N GLY A 22 -27.87 3.50 -3.09
CA GLY A 22 -27.60 2.07 -3.17
C GLY A 22 -26.83 1.62 -4.42
N HIS A 23 -26.42 2.54 -5.29
CA HIS A 23 -25.62 2.23 -6.48
C HIS A 23 -24.13 2.12 -6.14
N PRO A 24 -23.39 1.22 -6.82
CA PRO A 24 -21.97 1.03 -6.55
C PRO A 24 -21.17 2.31 -6.82
N LEU A 25 -20.17 2.57 -5.98
CA LEU A 25 -19.28 3.70 -6.16
C LEU A 25 -18.45 3.54 -7.43
N ARG A 26 -18.41 4.61 -8.24
CA ARG A 26 -17.59 4.65 -9.45
C ARG A 26 -16.12 4.84 -9.07
N ARG A 27 -15.20 4.24 -9.83
CA ARG A 27 -13.74 4.44 -9.67
C ARG A 27 -13.33 5.92 -9.68
N ALA A 28 -13.99 6.74 -10.51
CA ALA A 28 -13.75 8.18 -10.57
C ALA A 28 -14.05 8.87 -9.22
N THR A 29 -15.15 8.50 -8.57
CA THR A 29 -15.54 9.01 -7.25
C THR A 29 -14.50 8.64 -6.19
N LEU A 30 -14.01 7.40 -6.21
CA LEU A 30 -12.94 6.94 -5.31
C LEU A 30 -11.63 7.72 -5.56
N ASN A 31 -11.25 7.92 -6.83
CA ASN A 31 -10.04 8.67 -7.17
C ASN A 31 -10.13 10.15 -6.72
N ILE A 32 -11.30 10.78 -6.82
CA ILE A 32 -11.53 12.14 -6.30
C ILE A 32 -11.32 12.18 -4.78
N ALA A 33 -11.89 11.22 -4.05
CA ALA A 33 -11.73 11.12 -2.61
C ALA A 33 -10.26 10.94 -2.22
N ILE A 34 -9.54 10.03 -2.88
CA ILE A 34 -8.10 9.80 -2.65
C ILE A 34 -7.30 11.07 -2.91
N LYS A 35 -7.54 11.76 -4.04
CA LYS A 35 -6.86 13.02 -4.36
C LYS A 35 -7.07 14.09 -3.29
N SER A 36 -8.30 14.21 -2.77
CA SER A 36 -8.61 15.14 -1.68
C SER A 36 -7.85 14.80 -0.40
N ILE A 37 -7.81 13.52 -0.02
CA ILE A 37 -7.07 13.05 1.17
C ILE A 37 -5.57 13.30 1.01
N CYS A 38 -5.00 12.96 -0.14
CA CYS A 38 -3.58 13.19 -0.42
C CYS A 38 -3.21 14.68 -0.38
N LYS A 39 -4.07 15.56 -0.91
CA LYS A 39 -3.89 17.01 -0.82
C LYS A 39 -3.86 17.49 0.64
N ARG A 40 -4.76 16.98 1.48
CA ARG A 40 -4.79 17.29 2.93
C ARG A 40 -3.59 16.74 3.68
N ALA A 41 -3.04 15.61 3.24
CA ALA A 41 -1.82 15.02 3.78
C ALA A 41 -0.53 15.62 3.19
N ASN A 42 -0.63 16.67 2.37
CA ASN A 42 0.49 17.30 1.68
C ASN A 42 1.31 16.35 0.78
N ILE A 43 0.64 15.36 0.18
CA ILE A 43 1.23 14.39 -0.75
C ILE A 43 1.07 14.92 -2.19
N ASN A 44 2.15 15.48 -2.74
CA ASN A 44 2.21 16.04 -4.09
C ASN A 44 2.65 15.00 -5.13
N LYS A 45 1.89 13.91 -5.25
CA LYS A 45 2.10 12.85 -6.25
C LYS A 45 0.81 12.60 -7.03
N ASP A 46 0.92 12.11 -8.27
CA ASP A 46 -0.28 11.69 -8.98
C ASP A 46 -0.89 10.48 -8.28
N THR A 47 -2.14 10.63 -7.84
CA THR A 47 -2.80 9.69 -6.93
C THR A 47 -4.04 9.08 -7.56
N ASN A 48 -4.09 7.74 -7.50
CA ASN A 48 -5.22 6.95 -7.93
C ASN A 48 -5.34 5.69 -7.06
N THR A 49 -6.45 4.97 -7.24
CA THR A 49 -6.76 3.73 -6.52
C THR A 49 -5.68 2.64 -6.64
N TYR A 50 -4.94 2.54 -7.75
CA TYR A 50 -3.88 1.54 -7.90
C TYR A 50 -2.66 1.83 -7.04
N MET A 51 -2.39 3.09 -6.69
CA MET A 51 -1.29 3.42 -5.78
C MET A 51 -1.45 2.74 -4.43
N LEU A 52 -2.68 2.68 -3.90
CA LEU A 52 -2.94 2.01 -2.62
C LEU A 52 -2.54 0.54 -2.67
N ARG A 53 -2.77 -0.13 -3.80
CA ARG A 53 -2.33 -1.51 -4.03
C ARG A 53 -0.80 -1.60 -4.05
N HIS A 54 -0.12 -0.68 -4.71
CA HIS A 54 1.36 -0.65 -4.71
C HIS A 54 1.93 -0.40 -3.32
N THR A 55 1.37 0.55 -2.57
CA THR A 55 1.76 0.80 -1.18
C THR A 55 1.54 -0.43 -0.32
N HIS A 56 0.42 -1.13 -0.48
CA HIS A 56 0.16 -2.38 0.25
C HIS A 56 1.21 -3.46 -0.04
N VAL A 57 1.56 -3.66 -1.31
CA VAL A 57 2.62 -4.61 -1.72
C VAL A 57 3.97 -4.20 -1.14
N SER A 58 4.34 -2.91 -1.22
CA SER A 58 5.60 -2.42 -0.68
C SER A 58 5.69 -2.66 0.84
N LEU A 59 4.62 -2.38 1.59
CA LEU A 59 4.59 -2.59 3.04
C LEU A 59 4.71 -4.08 3.41
N LEU A 60 4.06 -4.98 2.65
CA LEU A 60 4.22 -6.42 2.86
C LEU A 60 5.63 -6.89 2.55
N ALA A 61 6.25 -6.37 1.49
CA ALA A 61 7.62 -6.68 1.14
C ALA A 61 8.62 -6.16 2.18
N GLU A 62 8.39 -4.96 2.73
CA GLU A 62 9.20 -4.40 3.84
C GLU A 62 9.04 -5.20 5.14
N ALA A 63 7.91 -5.87 5.33
CA ALA A 63 7.64 -6.77 6.45
C ALA A 63 8.15 -8.21 6.21
N ASP A 64 9.01 -8.42 5.21
CA ASP A 64 9.61 -9.72 4.85
C ASP A 64 8.59 -10.82 4.50
N VAL A 65 7.38 -10.45 4.06
CA VAL A 65 6.37 -11.42 3.62
C VAL A 65 6.81 -12.06 2.30
N PRO A 66 6.71 -13.40 2.14
CA PRO A 66 7.09 -14.08 0.91
C PRO A 66 6.30 -13.57 -0.31
N LEU A 67 7.00 -13.41 -1.45
CA LEU A 67 6.40 -12.93 -2.70
C LEU A 67 5.16 -13.74 -3.13
N LEU A 68 5.19 -15.06 -2.93
CA LEU A 68 4.08 -15.94 -3.30
C LEU A 68 2.81 -15.60 -2.51
N GLU A 69 2.93 -15.38 -1.19
CA GLU A 69 1.82 -14.97 -0.32
C GLU A 69 1.30 -13.57 -0.68
N ILE A 70 2.22 -12.65 -1.01
CA ILE A 70 1.84 -11.31 -1.46
C ILE A 70 1.02 -11.42 -2.77
N ALA A 71 1.49 -12.22 -3.74
CA ALA A 71 0.84 -12.40 -5.02
C ALA A 71 -0.56 -13.01 -4.89
N GLU A 72 -0.71 -14.03 -4.04
CA GLU A 72 -2.01 -14.64 -3.72
C GLU A 72 -2.96 -13.60 -3.09
N ARG A 73 -2.47 -12.82 -2.12
CA ARG A 73 -3.27 -11.82 -1.40
C ARG A 73 -3.77 -10.68 -2.28
N VAL A 74 -2.96 -10.21 -3.23
CA VAL A 74 -3.38 -9.15 -4.15
C VAL A 74 -4.10 -9.71 -5.38
N GLY A 75 -3.99 -11.00 -5.65
CA GLY A 75 -4.55 -11.70 -6.80
C GLY A 75 -3.72 -11.55 -8.07
N HIS A 76 -3.71 -12.63 -8.86
CA HIS A 76 -2.78 -12.89 -9.97
C HIS A 76 -2.91 -12.00 -11.23
N LYS A 77 -3.83 -11.04 -11.23
CA LYS A 77 -4.12 -10.23 -12.42
C LYS A 77 -2.93 -9.32 -12.82
N ASN A 78 -2.10 -8.94 -11.84
CA ASN A 78 -0.99 -7.98 -12.02
C ASN A 78 0.34 -8.52 -11.45
N ASP A 79 0.70 -9.75 -11.79
CA ASP A 79 1.94 -10.37 -11.28
C ASP A 79 3.19 -9.57 -11.68
N LYS A 80 3.27 -9.08 -12.92
CA LYS A 80 4.45 -8.32 -13.40
C LYS A 80 4.75 -7.09 -12.55
N THR A 81 3.74 -6.30 -12.19
CA THR A 81 3.95 -5.08 -11.38
C THR A 81 4.20 -5.41 -9.92
N THR A 82 3.56 -6.46 -9.39
CA THR A 82 3.75 -6.93 -8.02
C THR A 82 5.19 -7.43 -7.82
N VAL A 83 5.67 -8.25 -8.76
CA VAL A 83 7.07 -8.74 -8.79
C VAL A 83 8.05 -7.59 -8.90
N ALA A 84 7.80 -6.60 -9.78
CA ALA A 84 8.70 -5.46 -9.94
C ALA A 84 8.83 -4.62 -8.64
N VAL A 85 7.72 -4.35 -7.95
CA VAL A 85 7.71 -3.64 -6.67
C VAL A 85 8.43 -4.45 -5.59
N TYR A 86 8.12 -5.73 -5.46
CA TYR A 86 8.77 -6.62 -4.50
C TYR A 86 10.29 -6.69 -4.70
N LEU A 87 10.73 -6.90 -5.95
CA LEU A 87 12.15 -6.94 -6.28
C LEU A 87 12.86 -5.63 -5.95
N HIS A 88 12.21 -4.49 -6.18
CA HIS A 88 12.77 -3.18 -5.83
C HIS A 88 12.94 -3.03 -4.32
N VAL A 89 11.91 -3.32 -3.52
CA VAL A 89 11.96 -3.24 -2.05
C VAL A 89 13.02 -4.18 -1.50
N THR A 90 13.04 -5.43 -1.96
CA THR A 90 14.00 -6.44 -1.51
C THR A 90 15.44 -6.05 -1.83
N LYS A 91 15.71 -5.44 -3.00
CA LYS A 91 17.04 -4.92 -3.35
C LYS A 91 17.48 -3.82 -2.38
N ASN A 92 16.59 -2.89 -2.03
CA ASN A 92 16.88 -1.82 -1.08
C ASN A 92 17.13 -2.39 0.33
N MET A 93 16.38 -3.41 0.75
CA MET A 93 16.60 -4.10 2.02
C MET A 93 17.96 -4.79 2.07
N LYS A 94 18.33 -5.53 1.02
CA LYS A 94 19.66 -6.17 0.92
C LYS A 94 20.79 -5.15 1.02
N LYS A 95 20.66 -4.01 0.33
CA LYS A 95 21.64 -2.91 0.40
C LYS A 95 21.76 -2.38 1.83
N ARG A 96 20.63 -2.06 2.47
CA ARG A 96 20.58 -1.54 3.84
C ARG A 96 21.16 -2.53 4.85
N THR A 97 20.93 -3.83 4.67
CA THR A 97 21.54 -4.88 5.51
C THR A 97 23.05 -4.94 5.33
N SER A 98 23.54 -4.83 4.09
CA SER A 98 24.98 -4.80 3.81
C SER A 98 25.67 -3.57 4.41
N GLU A 99 25.03 -2.40 4.33
CA GLU A 99 25.53 -1.15 4.92
C GLU A 99 25.62 -1.26 6.45
N LYS A 100 24.56 -1.76 7.11
CA LYS A 100 24.56 -1.99 8.57
C LYS A 100 25.61 -3.00 9.03
N LEU A 101 25.84 -4.06 8.25
CA LEU A 101 26.89 -5.03 8.54
C LEU A 101 28.28 -4.37 8.46
N HIS A 102 28.51 -3.58 7.40
CA HIS A 102 29.76 -2.85 7.24
C HIS A 102 30.01 -1.88 8.40
N GLU A 103 29.03 -1.04 8.77
CA GLU A 103 29.13 -0.15 9.93
C GLU A 103 29.49 -0.89 11.21
N LYS A 104 28.82 -2.02 11.48
CA LYS A 104 29.06 -2.80 12.70
C LYS A 104 30.45 -3.42 12.71
N LEU A 105 30.97 -3.86 11.57
CA LEU A 105 32.34 -4.36 11.45
C LEU A 105 33.37 -3.25 11.68
N THR A 106 33.14 -2.06 11.10
CA THR A 106 34.02 -0.91 11.31
C THR A 106 34.07 -0.48 12.78
N GLN A 107 32.93 -0.44 13.47
CA GLN A 107 32.88 -0.16 14.91
C GLN A 107 33.64 -1.17 15.77
N ILE A 108 33.68 -2.45 15.36
CA ILE A 108 34.46 -3.47 16.07
C ILE A 108 35.96 -3.25 15.85
N LEU A 109 36.36 -2.78 14.67
CA LEU A 109 37.75 -2.52 14.33
C LEU A 109 38.30 -1.22 14.96
N GLU A 110 37.46 -0.21 15.17
CA GLU A 110 37.84 1.08 15.77
C GLU A 110 37.88 1.07 17.31
N ASN A 111 37.25 0.08 17.97
CA ASN A 111 37.22 -0.06 19.43
C ASN A 111 38.31 -1.00 19.98
N ASN A 112 39.35 -1.29 19.20
CA ASN A 112 40.54 -2.07 19.56
C ASN A 112 41.80 -1.24 19.32
#